data_AF-A0A952BBK4-F1
#
_entry.id   AF-A0A952BBK4-F1
#
_cell.length_a   1.000
_cell.length_b   1.000
_cell.length_c   1.000
_cell.angle_alpha   90.00
_cell.angle_beta   90.00
_cell.angle_gamma   90.00
#
_symmetry.space_group_name_H-M   'P 1'
#
loop_
_entity.id
_entity.type
_entity.pdbx_description
1 polymer ?
#
loop_
_entity_poly.entity_id
_entity_poly.type
_entity_poly.pdbx_seq_one_letter_code
_entity_poly.pdbx_strand_id
1 'polypeptide(L)'
;MPHLHFDCYSGISGDMVLGALVDAGLPFRNLVHGLKGLPVKGYVLQSKKVVRSGVHATKVDVVIRHGRSAPLALRRIQRIIATSRMPARVKAQGLEVFRRLAQAEGSAHRVSPAAVRFHEVGVVDSLVDVIGG
;
A
#
# COMPACT_ATOMS: atom_id res chain seq x y z
N MET A 1 -24.30 5.67 8.50
CA MET A 1 -22.89 5.21 8.59
C MET A 1 -22.41 4.95 7.18
N PRO A 2 -21.27 5.50 6.75
CA PRO A 2 -20.71 5.14 5.44
C PRO A 2 -20.35 3.65 5.41
N HIS A 3 -20.70 2.97 4.32
CA HIS A 3 -20.41 1.56 4.07
C HIS A 3 -19.55 1.47 2.81
N LEU A 4 -18.45 0.73 2.90
CA LEU A 4 -17.59 0.45 1.76
C LEU A 4 -17.68 -1.04 1.44
N HIS A 5 -18.12 -1.34 0.22
CA HIS A 5 -18.26 -2.70 -0.29
C HIS A 5 -17.25 -2.93 -1.40
N PHE A 6 -16.50 -4.03 -1.32
CA PHE A 6 -15.54 -4.44 -2.34
C PHE A 6 -16.05 -5.69 -3.06
N ASP A 7 -16.59 -5.50 -4.26
CA ASP A 7 -16.81 -6.57 -5.24
C ASP A 7 -15.71 -6.48 -6.31
N CYS A 8 -14.58 -7.14 -6.04
CA CYS A 8 -13.36 -7.00 -6.82
C CYS A 8 -12.99 -8.34 -7.47
N TYR A 9 -13.84 -8.85 -8.37
CA TYR A 9 -13.64 -10.16 -9.03
C TYR A 9 -12.26 -10.29 -9.72
N SER A 10 -11.70 -9.17 -10.22
CA SER A 10 -10.38 -9.08 -10.85
C SER A 10 -9.33 -8.37 -9.98
N GLY A 11 -9.62 -8.17 -8.69
CA GLY A 11 -8.77 -7.43 -7.76
C GLY A 11 -8.96 -5.91 -7.80
N ILE A 12 -8.25 -5.22 -6.89
CA ILE A 12 -8.21 -3.77 -6.74
C ILE A 12 -6.80 -3.36 -6.28
N SER A 13 -6.26 -2.26 -6.80
CA SER A 13 -4.95 -1.74 -6.35
C SER A 13 -5.07 -1.01 -5.01
N GLY A 14 -3.97 -0.92 -4.27
CA GLY A 14 -4.00 -0.31 -2.94
C GLY A 14 -4.33 1.18 -2.98
N ASP A 15 -3.80 1.93 -3.94
CA ASP A 15 -4.16 3.35 -4.16
C ASP A 15 -5.67 3.56 -4.41
N MET A 16 -6.35 2.60 -5.05
CA MET A 16 -7.81 2.59 -5.22
C MET A 16 -8.53 2.34 -3.89
N VAL A 17 -7.99 1.46 -3.03
CA VAL A 17 -8.51 1.27 -1.66
C VAL A 17 -8.38 2.57 -0.86
N LEU A 18 -7.22 3.24 -0.91
CA LEU A 18 -7.02 4.54 -0.26
C LEU A 18 -8.01 5.60 -0.78
N GLY A 19 -8.20 5.66 -2.10
CA GLY A 19 -9.19 6.52 -2.74
C GLY A 19 -10.60 6.26 -2.26
N ALA A 20 -11.01 4.99 -2.20
CA ALA A 20 -12.33 4.57 -1.76
C ALA A 20 -12.59 4.92 -0.28
N LEU A 21 -11.59 4.74 0.60
CA LEU A 21 -11.70 5.13 2.01
C LEU A 21 -11.90 6.64 2.16
N VAL A 22 -11.13 7.45 1.42
CA VAL A 22 -11.26 8.91 1.45
C VAL A 22 -12.62 9.34 0.89
N ASP A 23 -13.08 8.71 -0.19
CA ASP A 23 -14.39 9.01 -0.79
C ASP A 23 -15.55 8.61 0.13
N ALA A 24 -15.41 7.51 0.90
CA ALA A 24 -16.36 7.08 1.92
C ALA A 24 -16.39 7.99 3.17
N GLY A 25 -15.53 9.01 3.25
CA GLY A 25 -15.55 10.03 4.29
C GLY A 25 -14.35 10.06 5.22
N LEU A 26 -13.32 9.22 5.02
CA LEU A 26 -12.06 9.34 5.76
C LEU A 26 -11.39 10.68 5.40
N PRO A 27 -11.13 11.59 6.37
CA PRO A 27 -10.45 12.83 6.04
C PRO A 27 -9.04 12.54 5.50
N PHE A 28 -8.73 13.02 4.29
CA PHE A 28 -7.43 12.79 3.63
C PHE A 28 -6.25 13.17 4.53
N ARG A 29 -6.37 14.25 5.32
CA ARG A 29 -5.35 14.67 6.29
C ARG A 29 -5.05 13.61 7.36
N ASN A 30 -6.05 12.83 7.77
CA ASN A 30 -5.89 11.78 8.77
C ASN A 30 -5.13 10.59 8.17
N LEU A 31 -5.42 10.22 6.91
CA LEU A 31 -4.66 9.22 6.17
C LEU A 31 -3.17 9.62 6.07
N VAL A 32 -2.92 10.87 5.63
CA VAL A 32 -1.56 11.42 5.56
C VAL A 32 -0.86 11.41 6.92
N HIS A 33 -1.56 11.81 7.99
CA HIS A 33 -0.98 11.81 9.34
C HIS A 33 -0.68 10.40 9.84
N GLY A 34 -1.60 9.44 9.65
CA GLY A 34 -1.41 8.06 10.07
C GLY A 34 -0.18 7.44 9.41
N LEU A 35 -0.03 7.62 8.10
CA LEU A 35 1.10 7.07 7.34
C LEU A 35 2.48 7.66 7.71
N LYS A 36 2.55 8.80 8.42
CA LYS A 36 3.81 9.31 9.02
C LYS A 36 4.37 8.41 10.13
N GLY A 37 3.62 7.41 10.60
CA GLY A 37 4.15 6.40 11.51
C GLY A 37 5.03 5.36 10.81
N LEU A 38 5.03 5.27 9.47
CA LEU A 38 5.98 4.46 8.73
C LEU A 38 7.35 5.18 8.64
N PRO A 39 8.47 4.50 8.94
CA PRO A 39 9.81 5.11 8.89
C PRO A 39 10.34 5.12 7.44
N VAL A 40 9.56 5.66 6.52
CA VAL A 40 9.87 5.73 5.09
C VAL A 40 9.73 7.17 4.63
N LYS A 41 10.71 7.63 3.83
CA LYS A 41 10.77 8.98 3.28
C LYS A 41 10.70 8.92 1.76
N GLY A 42 10.56 10.09 1.13
CA GLY A 42 10.65 10.22 -0.32
C GLY A 42 9.35 9.97 -1.07
N TYR A 43 8.20 9.97 -0.37
CA TYR A 43 6.87 9.98 -1.00
C TYR A 43 6.01 11.09 -0.45
N VAL A 44 4.99 11.47 -1.20
CA VAL A 44 3.85 12.28 -0.75
C VAL A 44 2.56 11.65 -1.23
N LEU A 45 1.48 11.84 -0.48
CA LEU A 45 0.15 11.52 -0.97
C LEU A 45 -0.45 12.74 -1.65
N GLN A 46 -1.17 12.50 -2.75
CA GLN A 46 -2.05 13.48 -3.37
C GLN A 46 -3.46 12.92 -3.44
N SER A 47 -4.46 13.80 -3.40
CA SER A 47 -5.86 13.44 -3.58
C SER A 47 -6.49 14.37 -4.60
N LYS A 48 -7.28 13.82 -5.53
CA LYS A 48 -8.04 14.59 -6.52
C LYS A 48 -9.37 13.91 -6.83
N LYS A 49 -10.40 14.71 -7.12
CA LYS A 49 -11.65 14.19 -7.68
C LYS A 49 -11.43 13.83 -9.15
N VAL A 50 -11.95 12.67 -9.55
CA VAL A 50 -11.84 12.15 -10.91
C VAL A 50 -13.19 11.63 -11.39
N VAL A 51 -13.37 11.58 -12.70
CA VAL A 51 -14.45 10.83 -13.35
C VAL A 51 -13.82 9.72 -14.18
N ARG A 52 -14.22 8.47 -13.93
CA ARG A 52 -13.75 7.30 -14.68
C ARG A 52 -14.96 6.56 -15.20
N SER A 53 -15.08 6.43 -16.52
CA SER A 53 -16.22 5.77 -17.17
C SER A 53 -17.58 6.32 -16.69
N GLY A 54 -17.68 7.63 -16.47
CA GLY A 54 -18.89 8.30 -15.97
C GLY A 54 -19.09 8.27 -14.45
N VAL A 55 -18.25 7.58 -13.69
CA VAL A 55 -18.36 7.48 -12.22
C VAL A 55 -17.45 8.48 -11.53
N HIS A 56 -18.00 9.29 -10.63
CA HIS A 56 -17.25 10.20 -9.78
C HIS A 56 -16.58 9.45 -8.63
N ALA A 57 -15.29 9.71 -8.41
CA ALA A 57 -14.52 9.09 -7.33
C ALA A 57 -13.41 10.03 -6.82
N THR A 58 -12.82 9.67 -5.68
CA THR A 58 -11.54 10.23 -5.23
C THR A 58 -10.40 9.33 -5.67
N LYS A 59 -9.42 9.88 -6.39
CA LYS A 59 -8.14 9.22 -6.64
C LYS A 59 -7.13 9.69 -5.59
N VAL A 60 -6.53 8.74 -4.89
CA VAL A 60 -5.33 8.97 -4.08
C VAL A 60 -4.13 8.47 -4.87
N ASP A 61 -3.08 9.28 -4.98
CA ASP A 61 -1.83 8.92 -5.64
C ASP A 61 -0.69 8.90 -4.60
N VAL A 62 0.10 7.82 -4.57
CA VAL A 62 1.39 7.78 -3.85
C VAL A 62 2.50 8.25 -4.78
N VAL A 63 2.91 9.50 -4.62
CA VAL A 63 3.90 10.15 -5.51
C VAL A 63 5.29 10.04 -4.91
N ILE A 64 6.18 9.31 -5.57
CA ILE A 64 7.60 9.18 -5.16
C ILE A 64 8.39 10.41 -5.63
N ARG A 65 9.01 11.13 -4.70
CA ARG A 65 9.75 12.39 -4.95
C ARG A 65 11.24 12.21 -5.19
N HIS A 66 11.86 11.15 -4.68
CA HIS A 66 13.31 10.93 -4.81
C HIS A 66 13.66 9.49 -5.16
N GLY A 67 14.15 9.29 -6.39
CA GLY A 67 14.71 8.03 -6.90
C GLY A 67 13.69 6.92 -7.16
N ARG A 68 13.94 6.08 -8.16
CA ARG A 68 13.35 4.74 -8.19
C ARG A 68 13.90 4.01 -6.97
N SER A 69 13.06 3.72 -5.97
CA SER A 69 13.51 2.90 -4.85
C SER A 69 13.90 1.54 -5.41
N ALA A 70 15.15 1.16 -5.24
CA ALA A 70 15.62 -0.17 -5.61
C ALA A 70 14.70 -1.22 -4.99
N PRO A 71 14.44 -2.35 -5.69
CA PRO A 71 13.66 -3.47 -5.17
C PRO A 71 13.94 -3.76 -3.70
N LEU A 72 12.92 -3.60 -2.86
CA LEU A 72 13.00 -3.93 -1.45
C LEU A 72 12.90 -5.45 -1.29
N ALA A 73 13.90 -6.04 -0.64
CA ALA A 73 13.80 -7.44 -0.20
C ALA A 73 12.76 -7.58 0.90
N LEU A 74 12.07 -8.73 0.97
CA LEU A 74 11.05 -9.02 1.97
C LEU A 74 11.52 -8.70 3.41
N ARG A 75 12.75 -9.12 3.76
CA ARG A 75 13.34 -8.86 5.09
C ARG A 75 13.41 -7.37 5.43
N ARG A 76 13.65 -6.50 4.44
CA ARG A 76 13.70 -5.05 4.65
C ARG A 76 12.30 -4.49 4.89
N ILE A 77 11.30 -4.94 4.13
CA ILE A 77 9.89 -4.56 4.32
C ILE A 77 9.41 -4.97 5.71
N GLN A 78 9.68 -6.22 6.11
CA GLN A 78 9.32 -6.73 7.44
C GLN A 78 9.93 -5.87 8.55
N ARG A 79 11.21 -5.49 8.41
CA ARG A 79 11.88 -4.59 9.37
C ARG A 79 11.21 -3.22 9.44
N ILE A 80 10.89 -2.62 8.29
CA ILE A 80 10.21 -1.32 8.23
C ILE A 80 8.86 -1.36 8.95
N ILE A 81 8.06 -2.40 8.70
CA ILE A 81 6.75 -2.57 9.35
C ILE A 81 6.94 -2.79 10.86
N ALA A 82 7.86 -3.67 11.26
CA ALA A 82 8.11 -3.99 12.66
C ALA A 82 8.54 -2.77 13.49
N THR A 83 9.44 -1.94 12.95
CA THR A 83 9.96 -0.73 13.64
C THR A 83 9.07 0.50 13.48
N SER A 84 8.00 0.42 12.70
CA SER A 84 7.05 1.53 12.54
C SER A 84 6.28 1.85 13.81
N ARG A 85 5.64 3.02 13.84
CA ARG A 85 4.69 3.42 14.90
C ARG A 85 3.25 3.01 14.58
N MET A 86 3.06 2.08 13.64
CA MET A 86 1.72 1.58 13.28
C MET A 86 1.11 0.76 14.43
N PRO A 87 -0.23 0.74 14.55
CA PRO A 87 -0.92 -0.16 15.48
C PRO A 87 -0.53 -1.63 15.25
N ALA A 88 -0.50 -2.44 16.31
CA ALA A 88 -0.10 -3.85 16.24
C ALA A 88 -0.91 -4.65 15.21
N ARG A 89 -2.22 -4.39 15.13
CA ARG A 89 -3.11 -5.02 14.15
C ARG A 89 -2.70 -4.69 12.71
N VAL A 90 -2.40 -3.43 12.41
CA VAL A 90 -1.95 -2.97 11.08
C VAL A 90 -0.60 -3.60 10.73
N LYS A 91 0.34 -3.67 11.68
CA LYS A 91 1.62 -4.36 11.48
C LYS A 91 1.42 -5.83 11.12
N ALA A 92 0.58 -6.54 11.87
CA ALA A 92 0.32 -7.96 11.64
C ALA A 92 -0.32 -8.20 10.25
N GLN A 93 -1.32 -7.39 9.89
CA GLN A 93 -1.98 -7.49 8.58
C GLN A 93 -1.02 -7.18 7.43
N GLY A 94 -0.24 -6.09 7.53
CA GLY A 94 0.74 -5.74 6.50
C GLY A 94 1.81 -6.82 6.32
N LEU A 95 2.33 -7.38 7.42
CA LEU A 95 3.29 -8.50 7.35
C LEU A 95 2.69 -9.73 6.65
N GLU A 96 1.43 -10.06 6.93
CA GLU A 96 0.73 -11.18 6.31
C GLU A 96 0.51 -10.96 4.81
N VAL A 97 0.13 -9.74 4.39
CA VAL A 97 0.01 -9.38 2.97
C VAL A 97 1.35 -9.58 2.25
N PHE A 98 2.45 -9.02 2.77
CA PHE A 98 3.76 -9.18 2.16
C PHE A 98 4.29 -10.62 2.18
N ARG A 99 3.91 -11.41 3.18
CA ARG A 99 4.22 -12.85 3.21
C ARG A 99 3.53 -13.58 2.06
N ARG A 100 2.25 -13.30 1.81
CA ARG A 100 1.49 -13.90 0.69
C ARG A 100 2.04 -13.46 -0.66
N LEU A 101 2.35 -12.17 -0.80
CA LEU A 101 3.00 -11.64 -2.02
C LEU A 101 4.34 -12.33 -2.28
N ALA A 102 5.18 -12.53 -1.25
CA ALA A 102 6.45 -13.23 -1.41
C ALA A 102 6.27 -14.71 -1.79
N GLN A 103 5.21 -15.37 -1.33
CA GLN A 103 4.90 -16.74 -1.74
C GLN A 103 4.50 -16.80 -3.22
N ALA A 104 3.65 -15.87 -3.66
CA ALA A 104 3.23 -15.77 -5.06
C ALA A 104 4.42 -15.46 -5.99
N GLU A 105 5.19 -14.41 -5.67
CA GLU A 105 6.38 -14.00 -6.42
C GLU A 105 7.43 -15.13 -6.44
N GLY A 106 7.68 -15.78 -5.30
CA GLY A 106 8.60 -16.91 -5.22
C GLY A 106 8.19 -18.08 -6.11
N SER A 107 6.89 -18.39 -6.16
CA SER A 107 6.35 -19.40 -7.06
C SER A 107 6.52 -19.02 -8.53
N ALA A 108 6.17 -17.77 -8.89
CA ALA A 108 6.26 -17.27 -10.27
C ALA A 108 7.71 -17.26 -10.79
N HIS A 109 8.66 -16.90 -9.93
CA HIS A 109 10.08 -16.79 -10.26
C HIS A 109 10.93 -18.01 -9.88
N ARG A 110 10.30 -19.08 -9.35
CA ARG A 110 10.97 -20.31 -8.88
C ARG A 110 12.11 -20.07 -7.89
N VAL A 111 11.91 -19.16 -6.95
CA VAL A 111 12.83 -18.86 -5.83
C VAL A 111 12.14 -19.05 -4.49
N SER A 112 12.91 -19.28 -3.43
CA SER A 112 12.31 -19.33 -2.08
C SER A 112 11.71 -17.97 -1.70
N PRO A 113 10.61 -17.93 -0.92
CA PRO A 113 10.02 -16.66 -0.48
C PRO A 113 11.00 -15.74 0.27
N ALA A 114 12.02 -16.32 0.92
CA ALA A 114 13.06 -15.57 1.62
C ALA A 114 14.08 -14.88 0.69
N ALA A 115 14.22 -15.39 -0.55
CA ALA A 115 15.10 -14.85 -1.59
C ALA A 115 14.39 -13.88 -2.53
N VAL A 116 13.08 -13.67 -2.38
CA VAL A 116 12.29 -12.75 -3.20
C VAL A 116 12.81 -11.32 -3.07
N ARG A 117 13.07 -10.72 -4.23
CA ARG A 117 13.22 -9.27 -4.41
C ARG A 117 12.04 -8.84 -5.27
N PHE A 118 11.13 -8.07 -4.69
CA PHE A 118 9.95 -7.64 -5.40
C PHE A 118 10.36 -6.65 -6.50
N HIS A 119 10.14 -7.03 -7.75
CA HIS A 119 10.47 -6.15 -8.88
C HIS A 119 9.31 -5.20 -9.20
N GLU A 120 8.08 -5.67 -9.00
CA GLU A 120 6.85 -4.91 -9.26
C GLU A 120 6.21 -4.37 -7.97
N VAL A 121 6.37 -5.08 -6.84
CA VAL A 121 5.73 -4.77 -5.55
C VAL A 121 6.73 -4.21 -4.51
N GLY A 122 7.99 -3.98 -4.94
CA GLY A 122 9.13 -3.71 -4.07
C GLY A 122 9.46 -2.26 -3.86
N VAL A 123 8.49 -1.39 -4.12
CA VAL A 123 8.68 0.06 -4.15
C VAL A 123 7.87 0.68 -3.00
N VAL A 124 8.24 1.89 -2.60
CA VAL A 124 7.65 2.60 -1.45
C VAL A 124 6.13 2.77 -1.57
N ASP A 125 5.61 2.87 -2.79
CA ASP A 125 4.18 2.94 -3.11
C ASP A 125 3.42 1.71 -2.60
N SER A 126 3.84 0.49 -2.93
CA SER A 126 3.20 -0.75 -2.53
C SER A 126 3.15 -0.91 -1.00
N LEU A 127 4.19 -0.45 -0.31
CA LEU A 127 4.21 -0.43 1.15
C LEU A 127 3.22 0.59 1.74
N VAL A 128 3.15 1.79 1.16
CA VAL A 128 2.21 2.83 1.61
C VAL A 128 0.78 2.39 1.36
N ASP A 129 0.52 1.80 0.20
CA ASP A 129 -0.75 1.22 -0.21
C ASP A 129 -1.26 0.14 0.76
N VAL A 130 -0.44 -0.89 1.01
CA VAL A 130 -0.80 -2.02 1.88
C VAL A 130 -1.01 -1.60 3.34
N ILE A 131 -0.27 -0.59 3.82
CA ILE A 131 -0.38 -0.14 5.21
C ILE A 131 -1.48 0.89 5.40
N GLY A 132 -1.79 1.68 4.36
CA GLY A 132 -2.80 2.72 4.42
C GLY A 132 -4.22 2.23 4.19
N GLY A 133 -4.40 1.14 3.44
CA GLY A 133 -5.69 0.49 3.17
C GLY A 133 -6.12 -0.46 4.27
#